data_AF-A0A7K1GSN7-F1
#
_entry.id   AF-A0A7K1GSN7-F1
#
_cell.length_a   1.000
_cell.length_b   1.000
_cell.length_c   1.000
_cell.angle_alpha   90.00
_cell.angle_beta   90.00
_cell.angle_gamma   90.00
#
_symmetry.space_group_name_H-M   'P 1'
#
loop_
_entity.id
_entity.type
_entity.pdbx_description
1 polymer ?
#
loop_
_entity_poly.entity_id
_entity_poly.type
_entity_poly.pdbx_seq_one_letter_code
_entity_poly.pdbx_strand_id
1 'polypeptide(L)'
;GAGAVSQLAVLAIDAFGTGDGGSGLLLAARGVGSAIGPFILMRYARKNMSRLLLLCGVAGFAWGLMYLAASVSSSLWLAVIFIGLAHIGGGAQWTMATYGLQASTPDYIRGRILAGDMGLAMLMTGSSSIATGLLGEIFPIRIAIAIVASIACVVSLVYLVATLGIRKRLIDGK
;
A
#
# COMPACT_ATOMS: atom_id res chain seq x y z
N GLY A 1 1.62 -5.96 0.70
CA GLY A 1 1.44 -4.94 -0.36
C GLY A 1 2.46 -5.09 -1.48
N ALA A 2 3.75 -4.96 -1.16
CA ALA A 2 4.83 -5.02 -2.15
C ALA A 2 4.88 -6.29 -3.02
N GLY A 3 4.46 -7.44 -2.46
CA GLY A 3 4.29 -8.66 -3.24
C GLY A 3 3.39 -8.52 -4.47
N ALA A 4 2.19 -7.94 -4.33
CA ALA A 4 1.30 -7.72 -5.47
C ALA A 4 1.87 -6.69 -6.47
N VAL A 5 2.68 -5.76 -6.00
CA VAL A 5 3.38 -4.78 -6.85
C VAL A 5 4.42 -5.47 -7.74
N SER A 6 5.14 -6.45 -7.21
CA SER A 6 6.14 -7.22 -7.98
C SER A 6 5.52 -7.96 -9.17
N GLN A 7 4.22 -8.26 -9.09
CA GLN A 7 3.49 -9.02 -10.09
C GLN A 7 2.80 -8.17 -11.17
N LEU A 8 2.95 -6.84 -11.16
CA LEU A 8 2.29 -5.97 -12.15
C LEU A 8 2.74 -6.25 -13.59
N ALA A 9 4.03 -6.53 -13.79
CA ALA A 9 4.54 -6.90 -15.12
C ALA A 9 3.97 -8.24 -15.57
N VAL A 10 3.98 -9.25 -14.68
CA VAL A 10 3.41 -10.57 -14.94
C VAL A 10 1.91 -10.48 -15.25
N LEU A 11 1.16 -9.62 -14.54
CA LEU A 11 -0.25 -9.36 -14.83
C LEU A 11 -0.46 -8.80 -16.24
N ALA A 12 0.38 -7.86 -16.69
CA ALA A 12 0.27 -7.30 -18.05
C ALA A 12 0.56 -8.31 -19.16
N ILE A 13 1.53 -9.19 -18.92
CA ILE A 13 1.95 -10.23 -19.88
C ILE A 13 0.92 -11.36 -19.89
N ASP A 14 0.70 -12.01 -18.75
CA ASP A 14 -0.05 -13.27 -18.69
C ASP A 14 -1.57 -13.06 -18.67
N ALA A 15 -2.04 -11.97 -18.06
CA ALA A 15 -3.48 -11.76 -17.85
C ALA A 15 -4.13 -10.86 -18.90
N PHE A 16 -3.34 -10.01 -19.56
CA PHE A 16 -3.80 -9.07 -20.58
C PHE A 16 -3.15 -9.26 -21.96
N GLY A 17 -2.04 -10.00 -22.08
CA GLY A 17 -1.37 -10.23 -23.36
C GLY A 17 -0.72 -8.97 -23.97
N THR A 18 -0.39 -7.99 -23.13
CA THR A 18 0.03 -6.64 -23.58
C THR A 18 1.55 -6.41 -23.55
N GLY A 19 2.31 -7.39 -23.07
CA GLY A 19 3.77 -7.33 -23.05
C GLY A 19 4.35 -6.16 -22.24
N ASP A 20 5.47 -5.62 -22.71
CA ASP A 20 6.22 -4.57 -22.02
C ASP A 20 5.47 -3.25 -21.96
N GLY A 21 4.68 -2.92 -22.99
CA GLY A 21 3.89 -1.69 -23.03
C GLY A 21 2.85 -1.63 -21.90
N GLY A 22 2.13 -2.72 -21.67
CA GLY A 22 1.17 -2.82 -20.55
C GLY A 22 1.87 -2.82 -19.19
N SER A 23 3.01 -3.50 -19.08
CA SER A 23 3.83 -3.51 -17.86
C SER A 23 4.29 -2.11 -17.48
N GLY A 24 4.81 -1.36 -18.45
CA GLY A 24 5.21 0.03 -18.29
C GLY A 24 4.04 0.93 -17.89
N LEU A 25 2.86 0.74 -18.48
CA LEU A 25 1.67 1.52 -18.15
C LEU A 25 1.19 1.28 -16.71
N LEU A 26 1.17 0.04 -16.23
CA LEU A 26 0.83 -0.28 -14.84
C LEU A 26 1.85 0.28 -13.85
N LEU A 27 3.15 0.20 -14.17
CA LEU A 27 4.22 0.79 -13.36
C LEU A 27 4.12 2.32 -13.31
N ALA A 28 3.82 2.96 -14.44
CA ALA A 28 3.61 4.40 -14.54
C ALA A 28 2.40 4.83 -13.69
N ALA A 29 1.27 4.12 -13.81
CA ALA A 29 0.06 4.39 -13.02
C ALA A 29 0.34 4.30 -11.51
N ARG A 30 1.11 3.29 -11.08
CA ARG A 30 1.61 3.19 -9.70
C ARG A 30 2.41 4.42 -9.30
N GLY A 31 3.40 4.81 -10.12
CA GLY A 31 4.28 5.94 -9.82
C GLY A 31 3.51 7.26 -9.66
N VAL A 32 2.62 7.54 -10.62
CA VAL A 32 1.76 8.73 -10.61
C VAL A 32 0.84 8.73 -9.38
N GLY A 33 0.16 7.61 -9.11
CA GLY A 33 -0.70 7.49 -7.93
C GLY A 33 0.07 7.75 -6.63
N SER A 34 1.24 7.13 -6.47
CA SER A 34 2.08 7.29 -5.27
C SER A 34 2.62 8.70 -5.10
N ALA A 35 2.90 9.42 -6.19
CA ALA A 35 3.36 10.80 -6.13
C ALA A 35 2.23 11.74 -5.71
N ILE A 36 1.01 11.56 -6.25
CA ILE A 36 -0.14 12.42 -6.00
C ILE A 36 -0.75 12.19 -4.61
N GLY A 37 -0.78 10.93 -4.17
CA GLY A 37 -1.40 10.49 -2.92
C GLY A 37 -1.10 11.37 -1.70
N PRO A 38 0.19 11.60 -1.34
CA PRO A 38 0.56 12.42 -0.20
C PRO A 38 0.00 13.84 -0.24
N PHE A 39 0.04 14.52 -1.40
CA PHE A 39 -0.50 15.88 -1.55
C PHE A 39 -2.02 15.92 -1.36
N ILE A 40 -2.72 14.83 -1.70
CA ILE A 40 -4.16 14.73 -1.51
C ILE A 40 -4.51 14.36 -0.07
N LEU A 41 -3.91 13.33 0.51
CA LEU A 41 -4.38 12.77 1.78
C LEU A 41 -3.79 13.46 3.01
N MET A 42 -2.56 14.00 2.94
CA MET A 42 -1.92 14.67 4.10
C MET A 42 -2.73 15.88 4.61
N ARG A 43 -3.42 16.61 3.72
CA ARG A 43 -4.30 17.73 4.10
C ARG A 43 -5.47 17.32 5.00
N TYR A 44 -5.89 16.06 4.97
CA TYR A 44 -6.96 15.55 5.84
C TYR A 44 -6.45 15.15 7.22
N ALA A 45 -5.17 14.79 7.35
CA ALA A 45 -4.56 14.47 8.65
C ALA A 45 -4.49 15.71 9.57
N ARG A 46 -4.34 16.92 9.02
CA ARG A 46 -4.35 18.22 9.74
C ARG A 46 -3.51 18.23 11.04
N LYS A 47 -2.30 17.67 11.00
CA LYS A 47 -1.38 17.53 12.17
C LYS A 47 -2.02 16.82 13.38
N ASN A 48 -3.07 16.02 13.17
CA ASN A 48 -3.74 15.27 14.22
C ASN A 48 -3.35 13.79 14.11
N MET A 49 -2.60 13.30 15.10
CA MET A 49 -2.12 11.92 15.13
C MET A 49 -3.26 10.89 15.09
N SER A 50 -4.39 11.15 15.78
CA SER A 50 -5.54 10.24 15.77
C SER A 50 -6.15 10.09 14.38
N ARG A 51 -6.30 11.21 13.65
CA ARG A 51 -6.76 11.20 12.25
C ARG A 51 -5.74 10.58 11.31
N LEU A 52 -4.45 10.84 11.54
CA LEU A 52 -3.38 10.24 10.76
C LEU A 52 -3.43 8.71 10.83
N LEU A 53 -3.53 8.14 12.04
CA LEU A 53 -3.65 6.69 12.22
C LEU A 53 -4.90 6.13 11.54
N LEU A 54 -6.04 6.82 11.63
CA LEU A 54 -7.26 6.42 10.90
C LEU A 54 -7.02 6.40 9.39
N LEU A 55 -6.45 7.47 8.83
CA LEU A 55 -6.22 7.62 7.40
C LEU A 55 -5.21 6.60 6.87
N CYS A 56 -4.17 6.25 7.63
CA CYS A 56 -3.25 5.16 7.27
C CYS A 56 -4.00 3.84 7.09
N GLY A 57 -4.86 3.47 8.03
CA GLY A 57 -5.61 2.22 7.97
C GLY A 57 -6.63 2.18 6.83
N VAL A 58 -7.36 3.28 6.63
CA VAL A 58 -8.33 3.43 5.52
C VAL A 58 -7.62 3.38 4.17
N ALA A 59 -6.49 4.07 4.03
CA ALA A 59 -5.71 4.07 2.80
C ALA A 59 -5.15 2.68 2.47
N GLY A 60 -4.70 1.91 3.48
CA GLY A 60 -4.25 0.53 3.29
C GLY A 60 -5.36 -0.42 2.89
N PHE A 61 -6.55 -0.27 3.50
CA PHE A 61 -7.72 -1.05 3.12
C PHE A 61 -8.17 -0.74 1.69
N ALA A 62 -8.21 0.55 1.33
CA ALA A 62 -8.53 1.00 -0.02
C ALA A 62 -7.51 0.46 -1.04
N TRP A 63 -6.21 0.45 -0.69
CA TRP A 63 -5.16 -0.15 -1.51
C TRP A 63 -5.47 -1.63 -1.81
N GLY A 64 -5.81 -2.42 -0.79
CA GLY A 64 -6.15 -3.84 -0.95
C GLY A 64 -7.40 -4.04 -1.81
N LEU A 65 -8.46 -3.25 -1.58
CA LEU A 65 -9.71 -3.33 -2.34
C LEU A 65 -9.51 -3.00 -3.83
N MET A 66 -8.70 -1.97 -4.13
CA MET A 66 -8.38 -1.62 -5.52
C MET A 66 -7.51 -2.68 -6.20
N TYR A 67 -6.59 -3.34 -5.49
CA TYR A 67 -5.85 -4.48 -6.03
C TYR A 67 -6.74 -5.70 -6.29
N LEU A 68 -7.75 -5.95 -5.44
CA LEU A 68 -8.77 -6.96 -5.71
C LEU A 68 -9.55 -6.62 -6.98
N ALA A 69 -9.99 -5.37 -7.14
CA ALA A 69 -10.67 -4.92 -8.36
C ALA A 69 -9.78 -5.07 -9.62
N ALA A 70 -8.48 -4.75 -9.50
CA ALA A 70 -7.53 -4.95 -10.59
C ALA A 70 -7.38 -6.45 -10.96
N SER A 71 -7.38 -7.35 -9.97
CA SER A 71 -7.23 -8.80 -10.20
C SER A 71 -8.35 -9.40 -11.06
N VAL A 72 -9.58 -8.88 -10.92
CA VAL A 72 -10.77 -9.34 -11.67
C VAL A 72 -11.06 -8.49 -12.90
N SER A 73 -10.31 -7.42 -13.13
CA SER A 73 -10.56 -6.52 -14.26
C SER A 73 -10.37 -7.21 -15.61
N SER A 74 -11.30 -6.96 -16.55
CA SER A 74 -11.32 -7.56 -17.89
C SER A 74 -10.44 -6.82 -18.91
N SER A 75 -9.98 -5.61 -18.59
CA SER A 75 -9.20 -4.76 -19.49
C SER A 75 -8.02 -4.11 -18.77
N LEU A 76 -6.90 -3.97 -19.48
CA LEU A 76 -5.71 -3.29 -19.00
C LEU A 76 -6.02 -1.88 -18.49
N TRP A 77 -6.88 -1.13 -19.19
CA TRP A 77 -7.23 0.24 -18.82
C TRP A 77 -7.93 0.33 -17.46
N LEU A 78 -8.80 -0.64 -17.15
CA LEU A 78 -9.44 -0.73 -15.83
C LEU A 78 -8.41 -1.08 -14.76
N ALA A 79 -7.51 -2.04 -15.04
CA ALA A 79 -6.42 -2.36 -14.13
C ALA A 79 -5.55 -1.13 -13.84
N VAL A 80 -5.18 -0.36 -14.86
CA VAL A 80 -4.41 0.88 -14.74
C VAL A 80 -5.08 1.89 -13.82
N ILE A 81 -6.40 2.11 -13.98
CA ILE A 81 -7.16 3.00 -13.10
C ILE A 81 -7.13 2.48 -11.66
N PHE A 82 -7.44 1.20 -11.44
CA PHE A 82 -7.48 0.64 -10.09
C PHE A 82 -6.09 0.65 -9.43
N ILE A 83 -5.02 0.31 -10.16
CA ILE A 83 -3.64 0.40 -9.66
C ILE A 83 -3.28 1.84 -9.33
N GLY A 84 -3.61 2.80 -10.20
CA GLY A 84 -3.40 4.23 -9.92
C GLY A 84 -4.10 4.66 -8.63
N LEU A 85 -5.39 4.33 -8.48
CA LEU A 85 -6.17 4.63 -7.28
C LEU A 85 -5.61 3.93 -6.03
N ALA A 86 -5.16 2.68 -6.14
CA ALA A 86 -4.52 1.96 -5.06
C ALA A 86 -3.31 2.74 -4.55
N HIS A 87 -2.45 3.20 -5.46
CA HIS A 87 -1.20 3.88 -5.09
C HIS A 87 -1.39 5.33 -4.64
N ILE A 88 -2.51 5.98 -4.95
CA ILE A 88 -2.92 7.22 -4.24
C ILE A 88 -3.03 6.95 -2.73
N GLY A 89 -3.71 5.87 -2.35
CA GLY A 89 -3.78 5.45 -0.95
C GLY A 89 -2.43 4.98 -0.41
N GLY A 90 -1.74 4.11 -1.15
CA GLY A 90 -0.45 3.52 -0.72
C GLY A 90 0.65 4.56 -0.49
N GLY A 91 0.84 5.50 -1.43
CA GLY A 91 1.83 6.56 -1.29
C GLY A 91 1.50 7.50 -0.13
N ALA A 92 0.23 7.89 -0.01
CA ALA A 92 -0.24 8.67 1.13
C ALA A 92 0.00 7.98 2.48
N GLN A 93 -0.34 6.70 2.57
CA GLN A 93 -0.14 5.89 3.77
C GLN A 93 1.33 5.86 4.16
N TRP A 94 2.23 5.63 3.20
CA TRP A 94 3.67 5.62 3.44
C TRP A 94 4.13 6.95 4.04
N THR A 95 3.80 8.07 3.39
CA THR A 95 4.19 9.41 3.88
C THR A 95 3.61 9.70 5.26
N MET A 96 2.33 9.39 5.51
CA MET A 96 1.69 9.60 6.80
C MET A 96 2.34 8.75 7.89
N ALA A 97 2.60 7.47 7.65
CA ALA A 97 3.22 6.58 8.61
C ALA A 97 4.63 7.07 8.99
N THR A 98 5.44 7.42 7.99
CA THR A 98 6.77 7.99 8.22
C THR A 98 6.69 9.32 8.97
N TYR A 99 5.78 10.22 8.61
CA TYR A 99 5.57 11.48 9.33
C TYR A 99 5.16 11.24 10.78
N GLY A 100 4.24 10.31 11.03
CA GLY A 100 3.77 9.95 12.37
C GLY A 100 4.92 9.42 13.25
N LEU A 101 5.77 8.57 12.68
CA LEU A 101 6.95 8.03 13.34
C LEU A 101 7.96 9.14 13.65
N GLN A 102 8.24 10.02 12.69
CA GLN A 102 9.14 11.17 12.88
C GLN A 102 8.66 12.10 13.99
N ALA A 103 7.37 12.46 13.98
CA ALA A 103 6.75 13.36 14.94
C ALA A 103 6.72 12.79 16.36
N SER A 104 6.70 11.46 16.50
CA SER A 104 6.68 10.78 17.80
C SER A 104 8.08 10.43 18.31
N THR A 105 9.12 10.70 17.53
CA THR A 105 10.50 10.28 17.84
C THR A 105 11.38 11.47 18.24
N PRO A 106 12.11 11.39 19.37
CA PRO A 106 13.09 12.39 19.77
C PRO A 106 14.20 12.60 18.72
N ASP A 107 14.64 13.83 18.55
CA ASP A 107 15.58 14.22 17.49
C ASP A 107 16.89 13.40 17.51
N TYR A 108 17.45 13.16 18.70
CA TYR A 108 18.76 12.50 18.88
C TYR A 108 18.79 11.01 18.47
N ILE A 109 17.63 10.35 18.33
CA ILE A 109 17.51 8.97 17.84
C ILE A 109 16.67 8.84 16.57
N ARG A 110 16.14 9.94 16.03
CA ARG A 110 15.24 9.91 14.86
C ARG A 110 15.84 9.20 13.66
N GLY A 111 17.10 9.47 13.34
CA GLY A 111 17.79 8.80 12.24
C GLY A 111 17.89 7.28 12.41
N ARG A 112 18.15 6.80 13.64
CA ARG A 112 18.27 5.36 13.95
C ARG A 112 16.92 4.64 13.84
N ILE A 113 15.86 5.29 14.35
CA ILE A 113 14.50 4.74 14.26
C ILE A 113 14.04 4.65 12.81
N LEU A 114 14.27 5.69 11.99
CA LEU A 114 13.93 5.66 10.57
C LEU A 114 14.76 4.63 9.79
N ALA A 115 16.04 4.44 10.13
CA ALA A 115 16.86 3.40 9.52
C ALA A 115 16.32 2.00 9.84
N GLY A 116 15.90 1.76 11.10
CA GLY A 116 15.25 0.51 11.50
C GLY A 116 13.92 0.26 10.80
N ASP A 117 13.07 1.30 10.70
CA ASP A 117 11.80 1.24 9.97
C ASP A 117 12.01 0.90 8.49
N MET A 118 12.96 1.57 7.82
CA MET A 118 13.27 1.28 6.42
C MET A 118 13.87 -0.13 6.24
N GLY A 119 14.75 -0.56 7.14
CA GLY A 119 15.31 -1.92 7.11
C GLY A 119 14.22 -2.99 7.21
N LEU A 120 13.26 -2.82 8.14
CA LEU A 120 12.11 -3.71 8.26
C LEU A 120 11.20 -3.64 7.03
N ALA A 121 10.96 -2.45 6.48
CA ALA A 121 10.15 -2.29 5.28
C ALA A 121 10.76 -2.99 4.06
N MET A 122 12.09 -2.96 3.92
CA MET A 122 12.81 -3.67 2.85
C MET A 122 12.77 -5.18 3.06
N LEU A 123 12.96 -5.67 4.28
CA LEU A 123 12.84 -7.09 4.60
C LEU A 123 11.44 -7.62 4.27
N MET A 124 10.40 -6.90 4.69
CA MET A 124 9.01 -7.25 4.41
C MET A 124 8.68 -7.16 2.91
N THR A 125 9.29 -6.22 2.20
CA THR A 125 9.14 -6.10 0.74
C THR A 125 9.76 -7.30 0.02
N GLY A 126 10.97 -7.69 0.40
CA GLY A 126 11.67 -8.85 -0.15
C GLY A 126 10.92 -10.15 0.13
N SER A 127 10.56 -10.40 1.38
CA SER A 127 9.83 -11.62 1.77
C SER A 127 8.45 -11.70 1.10
N SER A 128 7.72 -10.58 1.03
CA SER A 128 6.42 -10.53 0.34
C SER A 128 6.57 -10.76 -1.17
N SER A 129 7.64 -10.27 -1.80
CA SER A 129 7.89 -10.48 -3.23
C SER A 129 8.23 -11.94 -3.53
N ILE A 130 9.09 -12.56 -2.73
CA ILE A 130 9.40 -13.99 -2.84
C ILE A 130 8.13 -14.84 -2.67
N ALA A 131 7.37 -14.60 -1.60
CA ALA A 131 6.14 -15.35 -1.34
C ALA A 131 5.11 -15.18 -2.46
N THR A 132 5.01 -13.98 -3.05
CA THR A 132 4.07 -13.75 -4.15
C THR A 132 4.55 -14.36 -5.46
N GLY A 133 5.86 -14.36 -5.73
CA GLY A 133 6.45 -15.06 -6.87
C GLY A 133 6.15 -16.55 -6.82
N LEU A 134 6.36 -17.19 -5.67
CA LEU A 134 6.01 -18.59 -5.45
C LEU A 134 4.51 -18.85 -5.62
N LEU A 135 3.64 -17.95 -5.15
CA LEU A 135 2.20 -18.05 -5.39
C LEU A 135 1.85 -17.96 -6.88
N GLY A 136 2.58 -17.16 -7.66
CA GLY A 136 2.39 -17.03 -9.11
C GLY A 136 2.83 -18.26 -9.91
N GLU A 137 3.72 -19.10 -9.36
CA GLU A 137 4.06 -20.39 -9.97
C GLU A 137 2.98 -21.46 -9.74
N ILE A 138 2.24 -21.36 -8.62
CA ILE A 138 1.23 -22.34 -8.22
C ILE A 138 -0.16 -21.97 -8.74
N PHE A 139 -0.49 -20.67 -8.76
CA PHE A 139 -1.79 -20.15 -9.12
C PHE A 139 -1.71 -19.19 -10.31
N PRO A 140 -2.78 -19.07 -11.12
CA PRO A 140 -2.93 -17.97 -12.06
C PRO A 140 -2.66 -16.62 -11.40
N ILE A 141 -1.95 -15.74 -12.09
CA ILE A 141 -1.46 -14.46 -11.54
C ILE A 141 -2.56 -13.61 -10.89
N ARG A 142 -3.79 -13.65 -11.45
CA ARG A 142 -4.97 -12.96 -10.90
C ARG A 142 -5.32 -13.46 -9.49
N ILE A 143 -5.27 -14.77 -9.27
CA ILE A 143 -5.55 -15.39 -7.97
C ILE A 143 -4.43 -15.06 -6.98
N ALA A 144 -3.16 -15.14 -7.38
CA ALA A 144 -2.04 -14.76 -6.53
C ALA A 144 -2.15 -13.30 -6.04
N ILE A 145 -2.47 -12.37 -6.96
CA ILE A 145 -2.72 -10.97 -6.62
C ILE A 145 -3.92 -10.83 -5.69
N ALA A 146 -5.02 -11.54 -5.95
CA ALA A 146 -6.22 -11.49 -5.10
C ALA A 146 -5.95 -11.99 -3.68
N ILE A 147 -5.15 -13.04 -3.50
CA ILE A 147 -4.74 -13.54 -2.18
C ILE A 147 -3.95 -12.47 -1.43
N VAL A 148 -2.92 -11.90 -2.05
CA VAL A 148 -2.07 -10.86 -1.41
C VAL A 148 -2.89 -9.60 -1.09
N ALA A 149 -3.80 -9.21 -1.97
CA ALA A 149 -4.70 -8.08 -1.77
C ALA A 149 -5.69 -8.34 -0.62
N SER A 150 -6.24 -9.55 -0.51
CA SER A 150 -7.11 -9.96 0.59
C SER A 150 -6.37 -9.92 1.93
N ILE A 151 -5.15 -10.45 1.99
CA ILE A 151 -4.29 -10.37 3.18
C ILE A 151 -4.04 -8.91 3.55
N ALA A 152 -3.76 -8.03 2.58
CA ALA A 152 -3.58 -6.61 2.84
C ALA A 152 -4.85 -5.96 3.43
N CYS A 153 -6.03 -6.26 2.89
CA CYS A 153 -7.31 -5.80 3.47
C CYS A 153 -7.47 -6.24 4.92
N VAL A 154 -7.21 -7.51 5.22
CA VAL A 154 -7.29 -8.04 6.58
C VAL A 154 -6.29 -7.35 7.51
N VAL A 155 -5.03 -7.21 7.10
CA VAL A 155 -3.99 -6.52 7.89
C VAL A 155 -4.38 -5.06 8.14
N SER A 156 -4.91 -4.35 7.15
CA SER A 156 -5.38 -2.97 7.31
C SER A 156 -6.60 -2.88 8.24
N LEU A 157 -7.51 -3.85 8.20
CA LEU A 157 -8.63 -3.92 9.13
C LEU A 157 -8.15 -4.18 10.56
N VAL A 158 -7.23 -5.14 10.75
CA VAL A 158 -6.57 -5.41 12.03
C VAL A 158 -5.87 -4.16 12.55
N TYR A 159 -5.14 -3.45 11.70
CA TYR A 159 -4.51 -2.18 12.07
C TYR A 159 -5.52 -1.12 12.52
N LEU A 160 -6.64 -0.97 11.80
CA LEU A 160 -7.71 -0.05 12.20
C LEU A 160 -8.26 -0.43 13.58
N VAL A 161 -8.55 -1.70 13.83
CA VAL A 161 -9.06 -2.16 15.12
C VAL A 161 -8.01 -1.97 16.23
N ALA A 162 -6.77 -2.39 16.01
CA ALA A 162 -5.69 -2.30 16.99
C ALA A 162 -5.36 -0.86 17.38
N THR A 163 -5.52 0.10 16.46
CA THR A 163 -5.27 1.52 16.72
C THR A 163 -6.46 2.25 17.35
N LEU A 164 -7.64 1.62 17.53
CA LEU A 164 -8.81 2.28 18.12
C LEU A 164 -8.52 2.85 19.51
N GLY A 165 -7.87 2.07 20.39
CA GLY A 165 -7.56 2.51 21.76
C GLY A 165 -6.62 3.71 21.79
N ILE A 166 -5.59 3.70 20.95
CA ILE A 166 -4.62 4.79 20.81
C ILE A 166 -5.32 6.04 20.29
N ARG A 167 -6.16 5.89 19.27
CA ARG A 167 -6.90 7.01 18.66
C ARG A 167 -7.87 7.67 19.64
N LYS A 168 -8.55 6.91 20.49
CA LYS A 168 -9.42 7.44 21.55
C LYS A 168 -8.62 8.24 22.58
N ARG A 169 -7.53 7.68 23.12
CA ARG A 169 -6.65 8.38 24.07
C ARG A 169 -6.10 9.70 23.53
N LEU A 170 -5.77 9.76 22.24
CA LEU A 170 -5.28 10.98 21.57
C LEU A 170 -6.37 12.04 21.34
N ILE A 171 -7.65 11.66 21.41
CA ILE A 171 -8.80 12.58 21.37
C ILE A 171 -9.11 13.07 22.78
N ASP A 172 -9.13 12.16 23.76
CA ASP A 172 -9.53 12.43 25.15
C ASP A 172 -8.44 13.16 25.95
N GLY A 173 -7.16 13.01 25.58
CA GLY A 173 -6.02 13.69 26.20
C GLY A 173 -5.75 15.10 25.67
N LYS A 174 -6.70 15.70 24.96
CA LYS A 174 -6.70 17.11 24.56
C LYS A 174 -7.62 17.91 25.47
#